data_AF-A0AAW8AVG6-F1
#
_entry.id   AF-A0AAW8AVG6-F1
#
_cell.length_a   1.000
_cell.length_b   1.000
_cell.length_c   1.000
_cell.angle_alpha   90.00
_cell.angle_beta   90.00
_cell.angle_gamma   90.00
#
_symmetry.space_group_name_H-M   'P 1'
#
loop_
_entity.id
_entity.type
_entity.pdbx_description
1 polymer ?
#
loop_
_entity_poly.entity_id
_entity_poly.type
_entity_poly.pdbx_seq_one_letter_code
_entity_poly.pdbx_strand_id
1 'polypeptide(L)'
;DTSAFIMELPAYHLPYAMTVLKYALDRAFSFVKRAGTIIFAMNVLIWFTSNYNWTLAHVDASQSILADVGKVVAVIFAPLGFGEWRATV
;
A
#
# COMPACT_ATOMS: atom_id res chain seq x y z
N ASP A 1 22.26 -38.35 -46.71
CA ASP A 1 22.32 -36.89 -46.44
C ASP A 1 21.70 -36.54 -45.10
N THR A 2 22.54 -36.46 -44.05
CA THR A 2 22.14 -36.00 -42.72
C THR A 2 22.80 -34.65 -42.46
N SER A 3 22.04 -33.58 -42.66
CA SER A 3 22.44 -32.20 -42.36
C SER A 3 22.59 -32.01 -40.85
N ALA A 4 23.73 -31.47 -40.43
CA ALA A 4 24.00 -31.15 -39.03
C ALA A 4 23.26 -29.86 -38.63
N PHE A 5 22.35 -29.96 -37.66
CA PHE A 5 21.76 -28.79 -37.00
C PHE A 5 22.83 -28.11 -36.14
N ILE A 6 23.40 -27.02 -36.64
CA ILE A 6 24.23 -26.12 -35.84
C ILE A 6 23.28 -25.23 -35.04
N MET A 7 23.15 -25.52 -33.76
CA MET A 7 22.51 -24.62 -32.80
C MET A 7 23.55 -23.58 -32.37
N GLU A 8 23.82 -22.60 -33.23
CA GLU A 8 24.62 -21.43 -32.85
C GLU A 8 23.80 -20.59 -31.87
N LEU A 9 24.28 -20.55 -30.62
CA LEU A 9 23.65 -19.71 -29.60
C LEU A 9 23.86 -18.25 -30.04
N PRO A 10 22.80 -17.44 -30.22
CA PRO A 10 22.95 -16.05 -30.62
C PRO A 10 23.82 -15.31 -29.59
N ALA A 11 24.68 -14.43 -30.09
CA ALA A 11 25.59 -13.67 -29.23
C ALA A 11 24.80 -12.92 -28.15
N TYR A 12 25.21 -13.09 -26.89
CA TYR A 12 24.57 -12.43 -25.76
C TYR A 12 24.92 -10.94 -25.77
N HIS A 13 23.91 -10.09 -25.97
CA HIS A 13 24.08 -8.65 -25.95
C HIS A 13 23.90 -8.16 -24.52
N LEU A 14 24.96 -7.61 -23.92
CA LEU A 14 24.88 -7.02 -22.60
C LEU A 14 23.90 -5.84 -22.62
N PRO A 15 22.92 -5.80 -21.69
CA PRO A 15 21.96 -4.72 -21.67
C PRO A 15 22.65 -3.41 -21.29
N TYR A 16 22.35 -2.34 -22.01
CA TYR A 16 22.86 -1.01 -21.69
C TYR A 16 22.25 -0.53 -20.36
N ALA A 17 23.12 -0.23 -19.38
CA ALA A 17 22.69 0.07 -18.01
C ALA A 17 21.69 1.24 -17.93
N MET A 18 21.84 2.27 -18.77
CA MET A 18 20.90 3.40 -18.77
C MET A 18 19.51 3.00 -19.29
N THR A 19 19.44 2.06 -20.23
CA THR A 19 18.17 1.56 -20.76
C THR A 19 17.42 0.79 -19.68
N VAL A 20 18.12 -0.09 -18.95
CA VAL A 20 17.54 -0.83 -17.82
C VAL A 20 17.04 0.13 -16.73
N LEU A 21 17.85 1.13 -16.37
CA LEU A 21 17.49 2.12 -15.36
C LEU A 21 16.26 2.93 -15.80
N LYS A 22 16.20 3.39 -17.06
CA LYS A 22 15.06 4.12 -17.59
C LYS A 22 13.78 3.29 -17.51
N TYR A 23 13.81 2.02 -17.92
CA TYR A 23 12.66 1.13 -17.80
C TYR A 23 12.24 0.87 -16.36
N ALA A 24 13.19 0.73 -15.44
CA ALA A 24 12.90 0.56 -14.02
C ALA A 24 12.23 1.81 -13.44
N LEU A 25 12.74 3.01 -13.78
CA LEU A 25 12.17 4.28 -13.35
C LEU A 25 10.77 4.50 -13.92
N ASP A 26 10.56 4.25 -15.21
CA ASP A 26 9.23 4.38 -15.83
C ASP A 26 8.19 3.48 -15.14
N ARG A 27 8.58 2.25 -14.78
CA ARG A 27 7.73 1.34 -13.99
C ARG A 27 7.50 1.85 -12.57
N ALA A 28 8.53 2.38 -11.91
CA ALA A 28 8.39 2.96 -10.57
C ALA A 28 7.42 4.15 -10.58
N PHE A 29 7.51 5.06 -11.56
CA PHE A 29 6.58 6.18 -11.69
C PHE A 29 5.15 5.73 -12.04
N SER A 30 4.99 4.69 -12.86
CA SER A 30 3.69 4.08 -13.11
C SER A 30 3.07 3.52 -11.83
N PHE A 31 3.87 2.83 -11.01
CA PHE A 31 3.44 2.32 -9.71
C PHE A 31 3.02 3.45 -8.77
N VAL A 32 3.84 4.49 -8.63
CA VAL A 32 3.54 5.64 -7.74
C VAL A 32 2.24 6.33 -8.17
N LYS A 33 1.99 6.51 -9.46
CA LYS A 33 0.72 7.10 -9.93
C LYS A 33 -0.49 6.25 -9.57
N ARG A 34 -0.38 4.92 -9.65
CA ARG A 34 -1.48 4.00 -9.35
C ARG A 34 -1.69 3.77 -7.85
N ALA A 35 -0.60 3.63 -7.09
CA ALA A 35 -0.65 3.42 -5.65
C ALA A 35 -0.91 4.74 -4.90
N GLY A 36 -0.39 5.85 -5.41
CA GLY A 36 -0.49 7.17 -4.79
C GLY A 36 -1.93 7.64 -4.66
N THR A 37 -2.79 7.40 -5.64
CA THR A 37 -4.22 7.73 -5.54
C THR A 37 -4.91 6.96 -4.43
N ILE A 38 -4.61 5.66 -4.29
CA ILE A 38 -5.18 4.81 -3.23
C ILE A 38 -4.66 5.25 -1.86
N ILE A 39 -3.34 5.41 -1.71
CA ILE A 39 -2.70 5.83 -0.46
C ILE A 39 -3.22 7.20 -0.03
N PHE A 40 -3.30 8.15 -0.96
CA PHE A 40 -3.83 9.49 -0.67
C PHE A 40 -5.30 9.45 -0.25
N ALA A 41 -6.14 8.69 -0.97
CA ALA A 41 -7.55 8.53 -0.61
C ALA A 41 -7.72 7.91 0.78
N MET A 42 -6.94 6.86 1.10
CA MET A 42 -6.94 6.24 2.43
C MET A 42 -6.42 7.19 3.52
N ASN A 43 -5.41 8.00 3.24
CA ASN A 43 -4.91 8.99 4.18
C ASN A 43 -5.97 10.04 4.51
N VAL A 44 -6.65 10.57 3.50
CA VAL A 44 -7.78 11.51 3.67
C VAL A 44 -8.93 10.85 4.44
N LEU A 45 -9.25 9.60 4.11
CA LEU A 45 -10.29 8.83 4.81
C LEU A 45 -9.96 8.65 6.30
N ILE A 46 -8.75 8.18 6.62
CA ILE A 46 -8.30 7.96 8.00
C ILE A 46 -8.29 9.30 8.75
N TRP A 47 -7.74 10.35 8.15
CA TRP A 47 -7.74 11.68 8.73
C TRP A 47 -9.16 12.16 9.05
N PHE A 48 -10.09 11.99 8.11
CA PHE A 48 -11.49 12.37 8.31
C PHE A 48 -12.13 11.57 9.45
N THR A 49 -12.04 10.24 9.41
CA THR A 49 -12.62 9.37 10.45
C THR A 49 -11.99 9.58 11.83
N SER A 50 -10.74 10.05 11.90
CA SER A 50 -10.03 10.35 13.14
C SER A 50 -10.38 11.73 13.74
N ASN A 51 -10.91 12.67 12.95
CA ASN A 51 -11.16 14.06 13.38
C ASN A 51 -12.64 14.42 13.48
N TYR A 52 -13.53 13.56 12.96
CA TYR A 52 -14.97 13.78 12.95
C TYR A 52 -15.72 12.66 13.66
N ASN A 53 -16.82 13.03 14.32
CA ASN A 53 -17.80 12.10 14.86
C ASN A 53 -19.00 11.91 13.91
N TRP A 54 -19.96 11.06 14.28
CA TRP A 54 -21.19 10.80 13.52
C TRP A 54 -22.10 12.03 13.35
N THR A 55 -21.92 13.08 14.16
CA THR A 55 -22.63 14.36 14.02
C THR A 55 -21.86 15.41 13.22
N LEU A 56 -20.76 15.02 12.56
CA LEU A 56 -19.86 15.88 11.78
C LEU A 56 -19.26 17.05 12.59
N ALA A 57 -19.25 16.95 13.91
CA ALA A 57 -18.51 17.88 14.75
C ALA A 57 -17.01 17.50 14.74
N HIS A 58 -16.15 18.52 14.80
CA HIS A 58 -14.72 18.30 15.00
C HIS A 58 -14.48 17.92 16.46
N VAL A 59 -13.88 16.75 16.68
CA VAL A 59 -13.68 16.20 18.03
C VAL A 59 -12.31 15.55 18.12
N ASP A 60 -11.79 15.49 19.34
CA ASP A 60 -10.56 14.78 19.63
C ASP A 60 -10.65 13.30 19.21
N ALA A 61 -9.48 12.72 18.90
CA ALA A 61 -9.37 11.36 18.39
C ALA A 61 -10.07 10.30 19.27
N SER A 62 -10.31 10.57 20.56
CA SER A 62 -10.99 9.67 21.50
C SER A 62 -12.50 9.51 21.28
N GLN A 63 -13.15 10.50 20.67
CA GLN A 63 -14.59 10.49 20.36
C GLN A 63 -14.86 10.46 18.84
N SER A 64 -13.82 10.18 18.07
CA SER A 64 -13.88 10.09 16.62
C SER A 64 -14.54 8.78 16.16
N ILE A 65 -15.08 8.76 14.94
CA ILE A 65 -15.64 7.55 14.32
C ILE A 65 -14.61 6.40 14.34
N LEU A 66 -13.33 6.74 14.19
CA LEU A 66 -12.23 5.77 14.25
C LEU A 66 -12.11 5.10 15.63
N ALA A 67 -12.30 5.85 16.72
CA ALA A 67 -12.29 5.28 18.07
C ALA A 67 -13.48 4.35 18.34
N ASP A 68 -14.65 4.67 17.78
CA ASP A 68 -15.83 3.81 17.90
C ASP A 68 -15.66 2.49 17.13
N VAL A 69 -15.10 2.54 15.92
CA VAL A 69 -14.73 1.33 15.16
C VAL A 69 -13.63 0.56 15.89
N GLY A 70 -12.61 1.25 16.42
CA GLY A 70 -11.52 0.65 17.19
C GLY A 70 -12.00 -0.10 18.43
N LYS A 71 -13.02 0.40 19.14
CA LYS A 71 -13.64 -0.30 20.28
C LYS A 71 -14.33 -1.60 19.88
N VAL A 72 -14.99 -1.64 18.71
CA VAL A 72 -15.63 -2.86 18.20
C VAL A 72 -14.59 -3.92 17.88
N VAL A 73 -13.48 -3.53 17.23
CA VAL A 73 -12.39 -4.45 16.90
C VAL A 73 -11.62 -4.85 18.16
N ALA A 74 -11.48 -3.96 19.15
CA ALA A 74 -10.79 -4.23 20.40
C ALA A 74 -11.40 -5.39 21.19
N VAL A 75 -12.70 -5.71 21.02
CA VAL A 75 -13.33 -6.89 21.64
C VAL A 75 -12.69 -8.20 21.17
N ILE A 76 -12.23 -8.27 19.92
CA ILE A 76 -11.53 -9.43 19.37
C ILE A 76 -10.12 -9.54 19.96
N PHE A 77 -9.48 -8.41 20.27
CA PHE A 77 -8.14 -8.33 20.85
C PHE A 77 -8.12 -8.27 22.38
N ALA A 78 -9.29 -8.13 23.03
CA ALA A 78 -9.46 -8.17 24.47
C ALA A 78 -8.91 -9.45 25.13
N PRO A 79 -9.10 -10.68 24.60
CA PRO A 79 -8.50 -11.88 25.17
C PRO A 79 -6.97 -11.92 25.08
N LEU A 80 -6.35 -11.05 24.27
CA LEU A 80 -4.89 -10.93 24.12
C LEU A 80 -4.28 -9.84 25.02
N GLY A 81 -5.09 -9.16 25.85
CA GLY A 81 -4.62 -8.10 26.75
C GLY A 81 -4.53 -6.70 26.12
N PHE A 82 -4.96 -6.53 24.86
CA PHE A 82 -4.98 -5.26 24.13
C PHE A 82 -6.40 -4.69 24.02
N GLY A 83 -7.13 -4.61 25.13
CA GLY A 83 -8.51 -4.10 25.17
C GLY A 83 -8.65 -2.59 24.94
N GLU A 84 -7.55 -1.86 24.75
CA GLU A 84 -7.54 -0.43 24.45
C GLU A 84 -7.76 -0.20 22.95
N TRP A 85 -8.74 0.65 22.62
CA TRP A 85 -9.06 1.01 21.24
C TRP A 85 -7.83 1.58 20.51
N ARG A 86 -6.96 2.33 21.21
CA ARG A 86 -5.69 2.87 20.66
C ARG A 86 -4.70 1.81 20.19
N ALA A 87 -4.74 0.62 20.77
CA ALA A 87 -3.84 -0.47 20.38
C ALA A 87 -4.35 -1.23 19.15
N THR A 88 -5.60 -0.97 18.74
CA THR A 88 -6.30 -1.72 17.69
C THR A 88 -6.45 -0.93 16.38
N VAL A 89 -6.20 0.39 16.41
CA VAL A 89 -6.27 1.29 15.24
C VAL A 89 -4.91 1.85 14.85
#